data_AF-A0A1A8XTR6-F1
#
_entry.id   AF-A0A1A8XTR6-F1
#
_cell.length_a   1.000
_cell.length_b   1.000
_cell.length_c   1.000
_cell.angle_alpha   90.00
_cell.angle_beta   90.00
_cell.angle_gamma   90.00
#
_symmetry.space_group_name_H-M   'P 1'
#
loop_
_entity.id
_entity.type
_entity.pdbx_description
1 polymer ?
#
loop_
_entity_poly.entity_id
_entity_poly.type
_entity_poly.pdbx_seq_one_letter_code
_entity_poly.pdbx_strand_id
1 'polypeptide(L)' 'MDSYLSDLPLWSDPEAKTILAELCEKHRVPMQVLEDLVSIQRERQSQERADGVYQAITEALDQME' A
#
# COMPACT_ATOMS: atom_id res chain seq x y z
N MET A 1 -4.85 -9.52 -9.90
CA MET A 1 -4.87 -8.96 -8.54
C MET A 1 -5.09 -7.47 -8.69
N ASP A 2 -6.30 -7.04 -9.13
CA ASP A 2 -6.50 -5.68 -9.66
C ASP A 2 -7.81 -5.01 -9.19
N SER A 3 -8.58 -5.67 -8.31
CA SER A 3 -9.94 -5.22 -7.96
C SER A 3 -10.09 -4.64 -6.55
N TYR A 4 -9.01 -4.59 -5.76
CA TYR A 4 -9.05 -4.21 -4.33
C TYR A 4 -8.46 -2.83 -4.03
N LEU A 5 -7.79 -2.20 -4.99
CA LEU A 5 -7.28 -0.83 -4.86
C LEU A 5 -8.00 0.11 -5.82
N SER A 6 -8.50 -0.41 -6.94
CA SER A 6 -9.21 0.34 -7.98
C SER A 6 -10.52 0.96 -7.52
N ASP A 7 -11.07 0.55 -6.36
CA ASP A 7 -12.21 1.19 -5.71
C ASP A 7 -11.81 2.34 -4.76
N LEU A 8 -10.51 2.53 -4.48
CA LEU A 8 -10.00 3.64 -3.69
C LEU A 8 -9.77 4.86 -4.59
N PRO A 9 -10.18 6.08 -4.15
CA PRO A 9 -10.03 7.30 -4.93
C PRO A 9 -8.61 7.55 -5.46
N LEU A 10 -7.59 7.20 -4.68
CA LEU A 10 -6.18 7.39 -5.02
C LEU A 10 -5.72 6.54 -6.23
N TRP A 11 -6.30 5.35 -6.42
CA TRP A 11 -5.96 4.44 -7.52
C TRP A 11 -6.96 4.51 -8.67
N SER A 12 -8.21 4.92 -8.41
CA SER A 12 -9.24 5.09 -9.44
C SER A 12 -9.06 6.35 -10.27
N ASP A 13 -8.46 7.39 -9.69
CA ASP A 13 -8.17 8.65 -10.37
C ASP A 13 -6.77 8.60 -11.03
N PRO A 14 -6.67 8.73 -12.37
CA PRO A 14 -5.40 8.61 -13.08
C PRO A 14 -4.43 9.76 -12.79
N GLU A 15 -4.92 10.97 -12.47
CA GLU A 15 -4.08 12.11 -12.10
C GLU A 15 -3.49 11.88 -10.70
N ALA A 16 -4.31 11.45 -9.74
CA ALA A 16 -3.85 11.09 -8.40
C ALA A 16 -2.84 9.93 -8.43
N LYS A 17 -3.08 8.90 -9.24
CA LYS A 17 -2.15 7.77 -9.41
C LYS A 17 -0.81 8.21 -10.02
N THR A 18 -0.84 9.19 -10.92
CA THR A 18 0.39 9.77 -11.50
C THR A 18 1.19 10.53 -10.45
N ILE A 19 0.53 11.40 -9.68
CA ILE A 19 1.17 12.15 -8.58
C ILE A 19 1.76 11.18 -7.54
N LEU A 20 1.04 10.10 -7.22
CA LEU A 20 1.54 9.07 -6.31
C LEU A 20 2.81 8.40 -6.85
N ALA A 21 2.85 8.05 -8.14
CA ALA A 21 4.02 7.45 -8.76
C ALA A 21 5.24 8.40 -8.71
N GLU A 22 5.05 9.70 -8.99
CA GLU A 22 6.11 10.70 -8.89
C GLU A 22 6.65 10.84 -7.45
N LEU A 23 5.77 10.82 -6.45
CA LEU A 23 6.17 10.84 -5.04
C LEU A 23 6.94 9.58 -4.64
N CYS A 24 6.48 8.41 -5.10
CA CYS A 24 7.15 7.13 -4.89
C CYS A 24 8.59 7.18 -5.42
N GLU A 25 8.76 7.62 -6.67
CA GLU A 25 10.08 7.77 -7.29
C GLU A 25 10.96 8.76 -6.51
N LYS A 26 10.42 9.93 -6.16
CA LYS A 26 11.14 10.97 -5.41
C LYS A 26 11.67 10.46 -4.06
N HIS A 27 10.89 9.64 -3.38
CA HIS A 27 11.23 9.12 -2.05
C HIS A 27 11.86 7.72 -2.08
N ARG A 28 12.08 7.15 -3.27
CA ARG A 28 12.60 5.78 -3.46
C ARG A 28 11.75 4.73 -2.76
N VAL A 29 10.44 4.92 -2.77
CA VAL A 29 9.46 3.97 -2.26
C VAL A 29 8.90 3.21 -3.45
N PRO A 30 9.07 1.89 -3.56
CA PRO A 30 8.44 1.12 -4.62
C PRO A 30 6.91 1.19 -4.49
N MET A 31 6.21 1.46 -5.59
CA MET A 31 4.74 1.53 -5.62
C MET A 31 4.09 0.26 -5.03
N GLN A 32 4.67 -0.91 -5.34
CA GLN A 32 4.22 -2.20 -4.84
C GLN A 32 4.17 -2.25 -3.31
N VAL A 33 5.14 -1.65 -2.61
CA VAL A 33 5.18 -1.62 -1.14
C VAL A 33 3.97 -0.87 -0.58
N LEU A 34 3.58 0.25 -1.20
CA LEU A 34 2.39 0.98 -0.77
C LEU A 34 1.09 0.22 -1.06
N GLU A 35 1.02 -0.45 -2.21
CA GLU A 35 -0.13 -1.30 -2.57
C GLU A 35 -0.30 -2.47 -1.59
N ASP A 36 0.81 -3.09 -1.19
CA ASP A 36 0.85 -4.18 -0.20
C ASP A 36 0.44 -3.67 1.19
N LEU A 37 0.97 -2.53 1.63
CA LEU A 37 0.61 -1.92 2.92
C LEU A 37 -0.87 -1.57 3.01
N VAL A 38 -1.44 -0.97 1.96
CA VAL A 38 -2.88 -0.64 1.93
C VAL A 38 -3.73 -1.89 1.90
N SER A 39 -3.29 -2.94 1.19
CA SER A 39 -3.97 -4.24 1.18
C SER A 39 -4.00 -4.86 2.58
N ILE A 40 -2.85 -4.92 3.27
CA ILE A 40 -2.74 -5.43 4.65
C ILE A 40 -3.67 -4.65 5.60
N GLN A 41 -3.68 -3.33 5.49
CA GLN A 41 -4.52 -2.48 6.34
C GLN A 41 -6.01 -2.69 6.08
N ARG A 42 -6.45 -2.86 4.81
CA ARG A 42 -7.85 -3.14 4.49
C ARG A 42 -8.29 -4.52 4.96
N GLU A 43 -7.47 -5.55 4.75
CA GLU A 43 -7.76 -6.93 5.16
C GLU A 43 -7.87 -7.08 6.68
N ARG A 44 -7.12 -6.25 7.42
CA ARG A 44 -7.01 -6.36 8.88
C ARG A 44 -7.57 -5.15 9.62
N GLN A 45 -8.38 -4.32 8.96
CA GLN A 45 -8.98 -3.11 9.51
C GLN A 45 -9.83 -3.37 10.76
N SER A 46 -10.37 -4.59 10.92
CA SER A 46 -11.14 -5.00 12.10
C SER A 46 -10.31 -5.69 13.18
N GLN A 47 -8.99 -5.84 12.99
CA GLN A 47 -8.05 -6.55 13.87
C GLN A 47 -6.90 -5.64 14.34
N GLU A 48 -7.18 -4.37 14.58
CA GLU A 48 -6.21 -3.26 14.82
C GLU A 48 -5.20 -3.49 15.96
N ARG A 49 -5.29 -4.59 16.72
CA ARG A 49 -4.38 -4.94 17.83
C ARG A 49 -3.84 -6.38 17.79
N ALA A 50 -3.94 -7.08 16.65
CA ALA A 50 -3.38 -8.42 16.51
C ALA A 50 -1.91 -8.33 16.04
N ASP A 51 -1.00 -9.07 16.69
CA ASP A 51 0.43 -9.13 16.36
C ASP A 51 0.72 -9.36 14.86
N GLY A 52 -0.17 -10.08 14.17
CA GLY A 52 -0.01 -10.40 12.75
C GLY A 52 -0.10 -9.20 11.80
N VAL A 53 -0.63 -8.04 12.22
CA VAL A 53 -0.64 -6.82 11.38
C VAL A 53 0.75 -6.21 11.30
N TYR A 54 1.44 -6.08 12.45
CA TYR A 54 2.78 -5.50 12.51
C TYR A 54 3.79 -6.36 11.76
N GLN A 55 3.71 -7.69 11.90
CA GLN A 55 4.59 -8.60 11.15
C GLN A 55 4.44 -8.42 9.62
N ALA A 56 3.20 -8.40 9.11
CA ALA A 56 2.95 -8.23 7.68
C ALA A 56 3.42 -6.85 7.17
N ILE A 57 3.26 -5.80 7.98
CA ILE A 57 3.79 -4.46 7.65
C ILE A 57 5.32 -4.49 7.57
N THR A 58 5.99 -5.13 8.52
CA THR A 58 7.46 -5.28 8.49
C THR A 58 7.92 -6.02 7.24
N GLU A 59 7.29 -7.15 6.92
CA GLU A 59 7.62 -7.94 5.71
C GLU A 59 7.46 -7.13 4.41
N ALA A 60 6.44 -6.27 4.33
CA ALA A 60 6.23 -5.38 3.19
C ALA A 60 7.31 -4.27 3.11
N LEU A 61 7.75 -3.74 4.26
CA LEU A 61 8.79 -2.70 4.31
C LEU A 61 10.19 -3.26 4.03
N ASP A 62 10.48 -4.51 4.38
CA ASP A 62 11.75 -5.18 4.06
C ASP A 62 11.98 -5.30 2.54
N GLN A 63 10.93 -5.18 1.71
CA GLN A 63 11.07 -5.11 0.24
C GLN A 63 11.70 -3.80 -0.26
N MET A 64 11.97 -2.84 0.63
CA MET A 64 12.66 -1.59 0.32
C MET A 64 14.20 -1.68 0.45
N GLU A 65 14.73 -2.76 1.05
CA GLU A 65 16.18 -3.03 1.19
C GLU A 65 16.79 -3.72 -0.04
#